data_AF-A0A7S2QQ57-F1
#
_entry.id   AF-A0A7S2QQ57-F1
#
_cell.length_a   1.000
_cell.length_b   1.000
_cell.length_c   1.000
_cell.angle_alpha   90.00
_cell.angle_beta   90.00
_cell.angle_gamma   90.00
#
_symmetry.space_group_name_H-M   'P 1'
#
loop_
_entity.id
_entity.type
_entity.pdbx_description
1 polymer ?
#
loop_
_entity_poly.entity_id
_entity_poly.type
_entity_poly.pdbx_seq_one_letter_code
_entity_poly.pdbx_strand_id
1 'polypeptide(L)'
;QGNGYADPPPASPVGETAKLLPVFFVVCNIAGLWAIYMWFHCYQMLTSPDTHQKGLIEVITFNVITVLLVVCYVNCIVVHPGGIPADATWEYVPQDGKYAGTNEGDLQERKATGERRHCKWCAKYKPDRCHHCRVCR
;
A
#
# COMPACT_ATOMS: atom_id res chain seq x y z
N GLN A 1 -28.60 14.17 -20.46
CA GLN A 1 -28.89 14.03 -19.01
C GLN A 1 -27.54 13.87 -18.33
N GLY A 2 -27.12 14.86 -17.54
CA GLY A 2 -25.78 14.90 -16.96
C GLY A 2 -25.59 13.78 -15.94
N ASN A 3 -24.51 13.01 -16.09
CA ASN A 3 -24.07 12.05 -15.09
C ASN A 3 -23.69 12.84 -13.82
N GLY A 4 -24.65 12.97 -12.90
CA GLY A 4 -24.43 13.50 -11.57
C GLY A 4 -23.57 12.55 -10.76
N TYR A 5 -22.27 12.55 -11.00
CA TYR A 5 -21.31 12.04 -10.03
C TYR A 5 -21.16 13.12 -8.97
N ALA A 6 -22.04 13.11 -7.98
CA ALA A 6 -21.88 13.96 -6.81
C ALA A 6 -20.52 13.62 -6.19
N ASP A 7 -19.66 14.64 -6.06
CA ASP A 7 -18.42 14.48 -5.30
C ASP A 7 -18.78 13.91 -3.93
N PRO A 8 -18.06 12.87 -3.45
CA PRO A 8 -18.29 12.35 -2.12
C PRO A 8 -18.14 13.52 -1.12
N PRO A 9 -19.01 13.61 -0.10
CA PRO A 9 -18.91 14.66 0.90
C PRO A 9 -17.49 14.69 1.47
N PRO A 10 -16.93 15.88 1.76
CA PRO A 10 -15.59 16.00 2.31
C PRO A 10 -15.46 15.08 3.51
N ALA A 11 -14.41 14.26 3.52
CA ALA A 11 -14.18 13.32 4.60
C ALA A 11 -14.12 14.09 5.92
N SER A 12 -14.82 13.59 6.94
CA SER A 12 -14.69 14.19 8.26
C SER A 12 -13.23 14.00 8.74
N PRO A 13 -12.59 15.00 9.36
CA PRO A 13 -11.22 14.90 9.84
C PRO A 13 -10.98 13.69 10.78
N VAL A 14 -12.03 13.29 11.50
CA VAL A 14 -12.02 12.12 12.40
C VAL A 14 -11.95 10.79 11.63
N GLY A 15 -12.62 10.68 10.47
CA GLY A 15 -12.60 9.47 9.65
C GLY A 15 -11.26 9.25 8.95
N GLU A 16 -10.48 10.31 8.75
CA GLU A 16 -9.15 10.25 8.13
C GLU A 16 -8.07 9.88 9.16
N THR A 17 -8.14 10.45 10.36
CA THR A 17 -7.23 10.11 11.46
C THR A 17 -7.44 8.68 12.00
N ALA A 18 -8.69 8.18 12.03
CA ALA A 18 -8.97 6.80 12.44
C ALA A 18 -8.26 5.74 11.56
N LYS A 19 -7.92 6.06 10.30
CA LYS A 19 -7.17 5.16 9.41
C LYS A 19 -5.72 4.97 9.85
N LEU A 20 -5.19 5.85 10.71
CA LEU A 20 -3.83 5.76 11.25
C LEU A 20 -3.73 4.86 12.48
N LEU A 21 -4.87 4.46 13.07
CA LEU A 21 -4.88 3.63 14.27
C LEU A 21 -4.12 2.31 14.10
N PRO A 22 -4.30 1.53 13.00
CA PRO A 22 -3.54 0.29 12.80
C PRO A 22 -2.05 0.56 12.63
N VAL A 23 -1.68 1.67 11.99
CA VAL A 23 -0.27 2.06 11.81
C VAL A 23 0.37 2.38 13.15
N PHE A 24 -0.29 3.21 13.95
CA PHE A 24 0.17 3.55 15.29
C PHE A 24 0.32 2.31 16.17
N PHE A 25 -0.66 1.40 16.15
CA PHE A 25 -0.59 0.15 16.89
C PHE A 25 0.65 -0.68 16.52
N VAL A 26 0.93 -0.88 15.24
CA VAL A 26 2.10 -1.64 14.78
C VAL A 26 3.40 -0.94 15.17
N VAL A 27 3.48 0.39 15.04
CA VAL A 27 4.65 1.18 15.47
C VAL A 27 4.91 1.01 16.97
N CYS A 28 3.87 1.10 17.81
CA CYS A 28 3.98 0.86 19.25
C CYS A 28 4.47 -0.56 19.56
N ASN A 29 3.99 -1.57 18.83
CA ASN A 29 4.45 -2.94 19.02
C ASN A 29 5.92 -3.11 18.65
N ILE A 30 6.36 -2.59 17.50
CA ILE A 30 7.77 -2.65 17.08
C ILE A 30 8.66 -1.95 18.11
N ALA A 31 8.31 -0.73 18.53
CA ALA A 31 9.07 0.02 19.51
C ALA A 31 9.10 -0.67 20.88
N GLY A 32 7.96 -1.21 21.34
CA GLY A 32 7.85 -1.93 22.60
C GLY A 32 8.70 -3.20 22.63
N LEU A 33 8.60 -4.04 21.59
CA LEU A 33 9.40 -5.27 21.48
C LEU A 33 10.90 -4.96 21.39
N TRP A 34 11.28 -3.95 20.62
CA TRP A 34 12.68 -3.49 20.55
C TRP A 34 13.18 -3.03 21.92
N ALA A 35 12.41 -2.18 22.61
CA ALA A 35 12.80 -1.66 23.93
C ALA A 35 12.93 -2.77 24.97
N ILE A 36 11.99 -3.71 24.99
CA ILE A 36 12.02 -4.85 25.90
C ILE A 36 13.26 -5.72 25.65
N TYR A 37 13.53 -6.08 24.39
CA TYR A 37 14.68 -6.92 24.04
C TYR A 37 16.01 -6.21 24.31
N MET A 38 16.13 -4.93 23.97
CA MET A 38 17.34 -4.16 24.20
C MET A 38 17.62 -3.95 25.69
N TRP A 39 16.59 -3.66 26.48
CA TRP A 39 16.74 -3.32 27.90
C TRP A 39 16.83 -4.54 28.81
N PHE A 40 15.95 -5.52 28.63
CA PHE A 40 15.89 -6.66 29.55
C PHE A 40 16.80 -7.81 29.14
N HIS A 41 17.17 -7.94 27.86
CA HIS A 41 18.02 -9.05 27.40
C HIS A 41 19.43 -8.58 27.02
N CYS A 42 19.53 -7.65 26.05
CA CYS A 42 20.84 -7.23 25.55
C CYS A 42 21.67 -6.47 26.58
N TYR A 43 21.08 -5.51 27.30
CA TYR A 43 21.78 -4.77 28.34
C TYR A 43 22.31 -5.70 29.45
N GLN A 44 21.49 -6.67 29.89
CA GLN A 44 21.93 -7.66 30.89
C GLN A 44 23.14 -8.46 30.40
N MET A 45 23.11 -8.97 29.16
CA MET A 45 24.26 -9.69 28.59
C MET A 45 25.50 -8.83 28.40
N LEU A 46 25.35 -7.55 28.07
CA LEU A 46 26.49 -6.64 27.93
C LEU A 46 27.16 -6.34 29.27
N THR A 47 26.42 -6.39 30.38
CA THR A 47 26.98 -6.17 31.73
C THR A 47 27.69 -7.40 32.30
N SER A 48 27.42 -8.60 31.79
CA SER A 48 28.05 -9.84 32.24
C SER A 48 29.30 -10.17 31.41
N PRO A 49 30.49 -10.34 32.03
CA PRO A 49 31.74 -10.61 31.31
C PRO A 49 31.68 -11.87 30.43
N ASP A 50 31.02 -12.92 30.93
CA ASP A 50 30.95 -14.23 30.26
C ASP A 50 30.08 -14.23 29.00
N THR A 51 29.13 -13.31 28.89
CA THR A 51 28.17 -13.24 27.76
C THR A 51 28.33 -12.00 26.89
N HIS A 52 29.29 -11.12 27.22
CA HIS A 52 29.47 -9.83 26.56
C HIS A 52 29.61 -9.94 25.03
N GLN A 53 30.45 -10.87 24.53
CA GLN A 53 30.63 -11.05 23.08
C GLN A 53 29.35 -11.49 22.37
N LYS A 54 28.58 -12.40 22.98
CA LYS A 54 27.28 -12.83 22.45
C LYS A 54 26.30 -11.67 22.45
N GLY A 55 26.28 -10.88 23.53
CA GLY A 55 25.47 -9.67 23.63
C GLY A 55 25.76 -8.65 22.54
N LEU A 56 27.04 -8.42 22.20
CA LEU A 56 27.41 -7.54 21.08
C LEU A 56 26.89 -8.05 19.73
N ILE A 57 27.03 -9.35 19.46
CA ILE A 57 26.55 -9.96 18.21
C ILE A 57 25.03 -9.85 18.12
N GLU A 58 24.30 -10.15 19.19
CA GLU A 58 22.84 -10.06 19.24
C GLU A 58 22.36 -8.62 19.07
N VAL A 59 23.00 -7.65 19.73
CA VAL A 59 22.69 -6.21 19.56
C VAL A 59 22.84 -5.79 18.11
N ILE A 60 23.98 -6.11 17.47
CA ILE A 60 24.24 -5.72 16.09
C ILE A 60 23.21 -6.38 15.16
N THR A 61 23.03 -7.69 15.29
CA THR A 61 22.12 -8.47 14.43
C THR A 61 20.67 -7.97 14.56
N PHE A 62 20.19 -7.81 15.79
CA PHE A 62 18.82 -7.39 16.06
C PHE A 62 18.55 -5.96 15.56
N ASN A 63 19.49 -5.03 15.75
CA ASN A 63 19.33 -3.66 15.25
C ASN A 63 19.36 -3.60 13.72
N VAL A 64 20.22 -4.37 13.04
CA VAL A 64 20.21 -4.46 11.57
C VAL A 64 18.85 -4.95 11.07
N ILE A 65 18.34 -6.05 11.64
CA ILE A 65 17.02 -6.60 11.27
C ILE A 65 15.90 -5.59 11.56
N THR A 66 15.95 -4.91 12.71
CA THR A 66 14.94 -3.90 13.08
C THR A 66 14.96 -2.72 12.12
N VAL A 67 16.14 -2.25 11.70
CA VAL A 67 16.26 -1.18 10.70
C VAL A 67 15.66 -1.61 9.37
N LEU A 68 15.99 -2.83 8.89
CA LEU A 68 15.41 -3.37 7.66
C LEU A 68 13.89 -3.49 7.75
N LEU A 69 13.37 -3.99 8.87
CA LEU A 69 11.93 -4.06 9.14
C LEU A 69 11.28 -2.68 9.05
N VAL A 70 11.85 -1.67 9.73
CA VAL A 70 11.32 -0.30 9.73
C VAL A 70 11.35 0.30 8.33
N VAL A 71 12.44 0.14 7.57
CA VAL A 71 12.53 0.63 6.19
C VAL A 71 11.48 -0.03 5.31
N CYS A 72 11.32 -1.35 5.38
CA CYS A 72 10.27 -2.07 4.65
C CYS A 72 8.87 -1.58 5.03
N TYR A 73 8.61 -1.42 6.33
CA TYR A 73 7.31 -0.98 6.83
C TYR A 73 6.97 0.44 6.38
N VAL A 74 7.93 1.37 6.46
CA VAL A 74 7.78 2.74 5.97
C VAL A 74 7.47 2.73 4.47
N ASN A 75 8.23 1.98 3.67
CA ASN A 75 7.99 1.87 2.23
C ASN A 75 6.57 1.34 1.91
N CYS A 76 6.06 0.35 2.66
CA CYS A 76 4.69 -0.14 2.48
C CYS A 76 3.61 0.93 2.74
N ILE A 77 3.91 1.95 3.54
CA ILE A 77 2.96 3.01 3.89
C ILE A 77 3.06 4.18 2.92
N VAL A 78 4.28 4.60 2.58
CA VAL A 78 4.51 5.87 1.86
C VAL A 78 4.57 5.72 0.34
N VAL A 79 4.80 4.50 -0.17
CA VAL A 79 4.84 4.27 -1.62
C VAL A 79 3.41 4.33 -2.18
N HIS A 80 3.20 5.23 -3.15
CA HIS A 80 1.92 5.36 -3.84
C HIS A 80 1.54 4.03 -4.52
N PRO A 81 0.27 3.57 -4.44
CA PRO A 81 -0.17 2.26 -4.96
C PRO A 81 -0.17 2.13 -6.51
N GLY A 82 0.47 3.06 -7.22
CA GLY A 82 0.40 3.18 -8.68
C GLY A 82 -0.90 3.81 -9.18
N GLY A 83 -0.96 4.10 -10.47
CA GLY A 83 -2.10 4.72 -11.13
C GLY A 83 -2.15 4.35 -12.61
N ILE A 84 -3.31 4.56 -13.23
CA ILE A 84 -3.48 4.34 -14.68
C ILE A 84 -2.94 5.57 -15.41
N PRO A 85 -2.18 5.40 -16.51
CA PRO A 85 -1.75 6.49 -17.37
C PRO A 85 -2.88 7.49 -17.71
N ALA A 86 -2.51 8.75 -17.90
CA ALA A 86 -3.44 9.86 -18.12
C ALA A 86 -3.73 10.13 -19.61
N ASP A 87 -3.19 9.32 -20.51
CA ASP A 87 -3.44 9.46 -21.94
C ASP A 87 -4.83 8.94 -22.33
N ALA A 88 -5.37 9.52 -23.41
CA ALA A 88 -6.72 9.25 -23.88
C ALA A 88 -6.98 7.78 -24.23
N THR A 89 -5.94 6.94 -24.42
CA THR A 89 -6.11 5.51 -24.73
C THR A 89 -6.65 4.69 -23.55
N TRP A 90 -6.57 5.24 -22.33
CA TRP A 90 -7.09 4.63 -21.11
C TRP A 90 -8.43 5.22 -20.67
N GLU A 91 -8.91 6.29 -21.29
CA GLU A 91 -10.21 6.87 -20.99
C GLU A 91 -11.34 5.98 -21.55
N TYR A 92 -12.35 5.70 -20.72
CA TYR A 92 -13.52 4.94 -21.14
C TYR A 92 -14.65 5.91 -21.49
N VAL A 93 -14.93 6.03 -22.80
CA VAL A 93 -16.13 6.72 -23.30
C VAL A 93 -17.17 5.65 -23.65
N PRO A 94 -18.34 5.63 -22.99
CA PRO A 94 -19.43 4.73 -23.37
C PRO A 94 -19.90 5.13 -24.78
N GLN A 95 -19.51 4.35 -25.79
CA GLN A 95 -20.08 4.45 -27.13
C GLN A 95 -21.14 3.36 -27.30
N ASP A 96 -22.20 3.69 -28.03
CA ASP A 96 -23.37 2.84 -28.30
C ASP A 96 -23.05 1.66 -29.24
N GLY A 97 -22.06 0.84 -28.87
CA GLY A 97 -21.87 -0.51 -29.36
C GLY A 97 -20.83 -0.74 -30.45
N LYS A 98 -20.07 0.26 -30.92
CA LYS A 98 -19.08 0.03 -32.01
C LYS A 98 -17.88 0.96 -31.96
N TYR A 99 -16.91 0.69 -31.09
CA TYR A 99 -15.50 0.94 -31.33
C TYR A 99 -14.68 0.07 -30.39
N ALA A 100 -14.16 -1.03 -30.91
CA ALA A 100 -12.98 -1.66 -30.33
C ALA A 100 -11.85 -0.64 -30.52
N GLY A 101 -11.49 0.06 -29.44
CA GLY A 101 -10.40 1.03 -29.47
C GLY A 101 -9.15 0.39 -30.06
N THR A 102 -8.61 1.02 -31.09
CA THR A 102 -7.49 0.58 -31.95
C THR A 102 -6.13 0.50 -31.24
N ASN A 103 -6.12 0.57 -29.91
CA ASN A 103 -4.95 0.36 -29.08
C ASN A 103 -5.19 -0.86 -28.18
N GLU A 104 -5.41 -2.00 -28.82
CA GLU A 104 -5.19 -3.30 -28.19
C GLU A 104 -3.67 -3.49 -28.02
N GLY A 105 -3.06 -2.72 -27.11
CA GLY A 105 -1.85 -3.22 -26.46
C GLY A 105 -2.15 -4.61 -25.91
N ASP A 106 -1.12 -5.46 -25.82
CA ASP A 106 -1.16 -6.89 -25.49
C ASP A 106 -1.80 -7.22 -24.12
N LEU A 107 -3.10 -6.93 -23.98
CA LEU A 107 -3.91 -7.12 -22.79
C LEU A 107 -4.51 -8.52 -22.85
N GLN A 108 -4.16 -9.32 -21.85
CA GLN A 108 -4.57 -10.72 -21.72
C GLN A 108 -5.91 -10.85 -21.01
N GLU A 109 -6.25 -9.92 -20.11
CA GLU A 109 -7.47 -10.01 -19.30
C GLU A 109 -8.67 -9.29 -19.96
N ARG A 110 -9.70 -10.06 -20.28
CA ARG A 110 -10.97 -9.55 -20.83
C ARG A 110 -12.14 -9.92 -19.93
N LYS A 111 -13.28 -9.25 -20.10
CA LYS A 111 -14.53 -9.71 -19.49
C LYS A 111 -14.93 -11.05 -20.10
N ALA A 112 -15.84 -11.78 -19.44
CA ALA A 112 -16.45 -12.97 -20.03
C ALA A 112 -17.12 -12.70 -21.40
N THR A 113 -17.54 -11.46 -21.65
CA THR A 113 -18.10 -11.00 -22.93
C THR A 113 -17.04 -10.74 -24.02
N GLY A 114 -15.75 -10.85 -23.72
CA GLY A 114 -14.64 -10.50 -24.62
C GLY A 114 -14.28 -9.00 -24.64
N GLU A 115 -15.06 -8.15 -23.97
CA GLU A 115 -14.80 -6.70 -23.90
C GLU A 115 -13.60 -6.37 -22.99
N ARG A 116 -12.94 -5.24 -23.28
CA ARG A 116 -11.94 -4.65 -22.38
C ARG A 116 -12.56 -4.32 -21.03
N ARG A 117 -11.84 -4.63 -19.95
CA ARG A 117 -12.26 -4.33 -18.58
C ARG A 117 -12.23 -2.82 -18.36
N HIS A 118 -13.25 -2.25 -17.72
CA HIS A 118 -13.29 -0.84 -17.36
C HIS A 118 -13.80 -0.63 -15.94
N CYS A 119 -13.51 0.55 -15.39
CA CYS A 119 -13.98 1.00 -14.09
C CYS A 119 -15.06 2.07 -14.25
N LYS A 120 -16.28 1.78 -13.80
CA LYS A 120 -17.40 2.74 -13.86
C LYS A 120 -17.23 3.95 -12.94
N TRP A 121 -16.41 3.82 -11.88
CA TRP A 121 -16.17 4.90 -10.92
C TRP A 121 -15.03 5.82 -11.36
N CYS A 122 -14.02 5.28 -12.03
CA CYS A 122 -12.87 6.05 -12.51
C CYS A 122 -13.01 6.52 -13.96
N ALA A 123 -14.03 6.03 -14.71
CA ALA A 123 -14.19 6.24 -16.15
C ALA A 123 -12.94 5.91 -16.98
N LYS A 124 -12.21 4.86 -16.58
CA LYS A 124 -10.98 4.39 -17.24
C LYS A 124 -11.04 2.90 -17.55
N TYR A 125 -10.37 2.48 -18.62
CA TYR A 125 -10.06 1.08 -18.88
C TYR A 125 -9.08 0.55 -17.83
N LYS A 126 -9.25 -0.71 -17.43
CA LYS A 126 -8.39 -1.38 -16.43
C LYS A 126 -7.25 -2.09 -17.15
N PRO A 127 -5.98 -1.79 -16.84
CA PRO A 127 -4.87 -2.66 -17.23
C PRO A 127 -5.03 -4.06 -16.60
N ASP A 128 -4.29 -5.04 -17.13
CA ASP A 128 -4.24 -6.38 -16.56
C ASP A 128 -3.80 -6.32 -15.08
N ARG A 129 -4.45 -7.12 -14.23
CA ARG A 129 -4.23 -7.15 -12.77
C ARG A 129 -4.55 -5.86 -12.02
N CYS A 130 -5.07 -4.81 -12.67
CA CYS A 130 -5.50 -3.59 -11.98
C CYS A 130 -6.95 -3.66 -11.49
N HIS A 131 -7.16 -3.16 -10.27
CA HIS A 131 -8.48 -3.09 -9.63
C HIS A 131 -8.72 -1.71 -9.01
N HIS A 132 -9.99 -1.30 -8.97
CA HIS A 132 -10.38 -0.07 -8.26
C HIS A 132 -10.41 -0.34 -6.76
N CYS A 133 -9.67 0.44 -6.00
CA CYS A 133 -9.72 0.43 -4.54
C CYS A 133 -10.56 1.61 -4.06
N ARG A 134 -11.73 1.34 -3.47
CA ARG A 134 -12.62 2.40 -2.95
C ARG A 134 -11.96 3.22 -1.83
N VAL A 135 -10.99 2.63 -1.12
CA VAL A 135 -10.26 3.29 -0.02
C VAL A 135 -9.24 4.28 -0.56
N CYS A 136 -8.45 3.88 -1.56
CA CYS A 136 -7.41 4.72 -2.17
C CYS A 136 -7.97 5.72 -3.20
N ARG A 137 -9.13 5.39 -3.81
CA ARG A 137 -9.84 6.11 -4.88
C ARG A 137 -9.08 6.17 -6.20
#